data_AF-A0A8H5LZ95-F1
#
_entry.id   AF-A0A8H5LZ95-F1
#
_cell.length_a   1.000
_cell.length_b   1.000
_cell.length_c   1.000
_cell.angle_alpha   90.00
_cell.angle_beta   90.00
_cell.angle_gamma   90.00
#
_symmetry.space_group_name_H-M   'P 1'
#
loop_
_entity.id
_entity.type
_entity.pdbx_description
1 polymer ?
#
loop_
_entity_poly.entity_id
_entity_poly.type
_entity_poly.pdbx_seq_one_letter_code
_entity_poly.pdbx_strand_id
1 'polypeptide(L)'
;MPSDCWSAGIILYVMLSGQHPFDYDDSMPESWLNHVHESHDPYNSQFSQAYMDHESRLKDRIVHDKIDFDRSLWISMPEGLLNLTPLQNCTDNEHSAKGLVRMLTVWNPQDRATVRAALESRWINCDLEMLDRTYQDRIIANLGPAEQS
;
A
#
# COMPACT_ATOMS: atom_id res chain seq x y z
N MET A 1 0.26 12.92 13.69
CA MET A 1 0.84 12.37 12.44
C MET A 1 -0.19 11.56 11.64
N PRO A 2 -1.43 12.05 11.42
CA PRO A 2 -2.40 11.31 10.62
C PRO A 2 -2.03 11.30 9.13
N SER A 3 -1.45 12.38 8.61
CA SER A 3 -0.96 12.49 7.23
C SER A 3 0.05 11.40 6.88
N ASP A 4 1.02 11.15 7.77
CA ASP A 4 2.09 10.18 7.55
C ASP A 4 1.54 8.75 7.48
N CYS A 5 0.52 8.44 8.29
CA CYS A 5 -0.17 7.14 8.25
C CYS A 5 -0.90 6.94 6.92
N TRP A 6 -1.51 8.01 6.38
CA TRP A 6 -2.17 7.95 5.08
C TRP A 6 -1.19 7.73 3.95
N SER A 7 -0.09 8.51 3.91
CA SER A 7 0.96 8.29 2.91
C SER A 7 1.58 6.90 3.03
N ALA A 8 1.76 6.36 4.24
CA ALA A 8 2.23 4.99 4.44
C ALA A 8 1.28 3.95 3.84
N GLY A 9 -0.04 4.15 3.96
CA GLY A 9 -1.04 3.30 3.32
C GLY A 9 -0.97 3.34 1.80
N ILE A 10 -0.75 4.52 1.20
CA ILE A 10 -0.56 4.66 -0.26
C ILE A 10 0.74 3.97 -0.71
N ILE A 11 1.85 4.21 -0.01
CA ILE A 11 3.14 3.56 -0.33
C ILE A 11 3.01 2.04 -0.21
N LEU A 12 2.33 1.54 0.81
CA LEU A 12 2.08 0.11 0.99
C LEU A 12 1.26 -0.47 -0.19
N TYR A 13 0.21 0.23 -0.63
CA TYR A 13 -0.55 -0.16 -1.82
C TYR A 13 0.34 -0.25 -3.06
N VAL A 14 1.19 0.75 -3.28
CA VAL A 14 2.11 0.80 -4.44
C VAL A 14 3.14 -0.32 -4.37
N MET A 15 3.73 -0.58 -3.21
CA MET A 15 4.72 -1.66 -3.06
C MET A 15 4.12 -3.04 -3.32
N LEU A 16 2.85 -3.24 -2.93
CA LEU A 16 2.17 -4.53 -3.07
C LEU A 16 1.59 -4.76 -4.48
N SER A 17 1.11 -3.71 -5.14
CA SER A 17 0.43 -3.83 -6.44
C SER A 17 1.25 -3.32 -7.64
N GLY A 18 2.34 -2.58 -7.38
CA GLY A 18 3.12 -1.89 -8.41
C GLY A 18 2.40 -0.72 -9.08
N GLN A 19 1.20 -0.36 -8.61
CA GLN A 19 0.35 0.68 -9.20
C GLN A 19 -0.14 1.64 -8.12
N HIS A 20 -0.36 2.90 -8.48
CA HIS A 20 -0.89 3.88 -7.54
C HIS A 20 -2.43 3.81 -7.49
N PRO A 21 -3.05 3.84 -6.30
CA PRO A 21 -4.49 3.61 -6.12
C PRO A 21 -5.37 4.73 -6.68
N PHE A 22 -4.79 5.78 -7.27
CA PHE A 22 -5.55 6.83 -7.94
C PHE A 22 -5.12 7.02 -9.41
N ASP A 23 -4.23 6.16 -9.92
CA ASP A 23 -3.78 6.16 -11.32
C ASP A 23 -4.71 5.28 -12.17
N TYR A 24 -5.93 5.78 -12.42
CA TYR A 24 -6.97 5.12 -13.22
C TYR A 24 -7.21 5.80 -14.58
N ASP A 25 -6.26 6.58 -15.09
CA ASP A 25 -6.35 7.14 -16.44
C ASP A 25 -5.48 6.29 -17.39
N ASP A 26 -6.11 5.39 -18.14
CA ASP A 26 -5.54 4.86 -19.39
C ASP A 26 -5.36 5.98 -20.43
N SER A 27 -5.96 7.15 -20.19
CA SER A 27 -5.57 8.41 -20.81
C SER A 27 -4.60 9.16 -19.92
N MET A 28 -3.39 8.64 -19.70
CA MET A 28 -2.24 9.52 -19.51
C MET A 28 -1.94 10.10 -20.90
N PRO A 29 -2.41 11.30 -21.27
CA PRO A 29 -1.90 11.88 -22.49
C PRO A 29 -0.45 12.22 -22.19
N GLU A 30 0.44 12.10 -23.17
CA GLU A 30 1.81 12.61 -23.14
C GLU A 30 1.91 14.09 -22.63
N SER A 31 0.77 14.78 -22.53
CA SER A 31 0.54 16.07 -21.91
C SER A 31 1.11 16.29 -20.50
N TRP A 32 1.22 15.30 -19.60
CA TRP A 32 1.80 15.58 -18.26
C TRP A 32 3.31 15.80 -18.31
N LEU A 33 4.01 15.02 -19.14
CA LEU A 33 5.43 15.23 -19.44
C LEU A 33 5.66 16.54 -20.20
N ASN A 34 4.73 16.93 -21.08
CA ASN A 34 4.79 18.20 -21.81
C ASN A 34 4.58 19.42 -20.89
N HIS A 35 3.73 19.32 -19.86
CA HIS A 35 3.50 20.42 -18.89
C HIS A 35 4.72 20.76 -18.04
N VAL A 36 5.55 19.77 -17.71
CA VAL A 36 6.83 20.02 -17.01
C VAL A 36 7.78 20.83 -17.91
N HIS A 37 7.76 20.59 -19.22
CA HIS A 37 8.54 21.34 -20.20
C HIS A 37 8.00 22.77 -20.44
N GLU A 38 6.68 22.97 -20.40
CA GLU A 38 6.03 24.26 -20.68
C GLU A 38 6.03 25.23 -19.46
N SER A 39 6.23 24.70 -18.25
CA SER A 39 6.33 25.49 -17.00
C SER A 39 7.57 26.39 -16.88
N HIS A 40 8.48 26.35 -17.87
CA HIS A 40 9.68 27.19 -17.92
C HIS A 40 9.47 28.58 -18.53
N ASP A 41 8.23 28.94 -18.92
CA ASP A 41 7.92 30.25 -19.50
C ASP A 41 7.39 31.24 -18.43
N PRO A 42 8.10 32.34 -18.09
CA PRO A 42 7.77 33.20 -16.94
C PRO A 42 6.49 34.04 -17.09
N TYR A 43 5.84 34.02 -18.25
CA TYR A 43 4.81 35.00 -18.60
C TYR A 43 3.42 34.42 -18.91
N ASN A 44 3.21 33.10 -18.85
CA ASN A 44 1.87 32.55 -19.05
C ASN A 44 1.64 31.17 -18.38
N SER A 45 1.81 31.10 -17.05
CA SER A 45 1.47 29.88 -16.28
C SER A 45 -0.04 29.79 -16.01
N GLN A 46 -0.87 29.71 -17.06
CA GLN A 46 -2.25 29.24 -16.87
C GLN A 46 -2.24 27.71 -16.97
N PHE A 47 -2.54 27.05 -15.85
CA PHE A 47 -2.80 25.61 -15.85
C PHE A 47 -3.83 25.29 -16.94
N SER A 48 -3.56 24.27 -17.75
CA SER A 48 -4.53 23.86 -18.77
C SER A 48 -5.84 23.45 -18.09
N GLN A 49 -6.98 23.73 -18.73
CA GLN A 49 -8.30 23.30 -18.25
C GLN A 49 -8.34 21.79 -17.98
N ALA A 50 -7.64 21.01 -18.82
CA ALA A 50 -7.48 19.57 -18.64
C ALA A 50 -6.78 19.18 -17.32
N TYR A 51 -5.79 19.95 -16.86
CA TYR A 51 -5.15 19.71 -15.56
C TYR A 51 -6.12 20.00 -14.40
N MET A 52 -6.87 21.10 -14.48
CA MET A 52 -7.88 21.46 -13.47
C MET A 52 -8.99 20.42 -13.38
N ASP A 53 -9.46 19.90 -14.51
CA ASP A 53 -10.47 18.85 -14.55
C ASP A 53 -9.94 17.53 -13.98
N HIS A 54 -8.70 17.16 -14.31
CA HIS A 54 -8.05 15.97 -13.75
C HIS A 54 -7.84 16.10 -12.23
N GLU A 55 -7.36 17.25 -11.77
CA GLU A 55 -7.16 17.52 -10.34
C GLU A 55 -8.47 17.47 -9.56
N SER A 56 -9.57 18.01 -10.12
CA SER A 56 -10.89 17.93 -9.49
C SER A 56 -11.38 16.49 -9.35
N ARG A 57 -11.19 15.66 -10.38
CA ARG A 57 -11.56 14.22 -10.33
C ARG A 57 -10.70 13.45 -9.33
N LEU A 58 -9.40 13.74 -9.26
CA LEU A 58 -8.50 13.13 -8.30
C LEU A 58 -8.88 13.50 -6.86
N LYS A 59 -9.15 14.78 -6.60
CA LYS A 59 -9.61 15.25 -5.29
C LYS A 59 -10.93 14.59 -4.88
N ASP A 60 -11.88 14.52 -5.80
CA ASP A 60 -13.17 13.88 -5.55
C ASP A 60 -12.98 12.40 -5.14
N ARG A 61 -12.07 11.69 -5.81
CA ARG A 61 -11.73 10.30 -5.45
C ARG A 61 -11.05 10.15 -4.10
N ILE A 62 -10.08 11.00 -3.79
CA ILE A 62 -9.40 10.95 -2.50
C ILE A 62 -10.38 11.19 -1.34
N VAL A 63 -11.40 12.05 -1.55
CA VAL A 63 -12.40 12.41 -0.54
C VAL A 63 -13.51 11.37 -0.43
N HIS A 64 -14.06 10.92 -1.57
CA HIS A 64 -15.31 10.18 -1.61
C HIS A 64 -15.15 8.71 -1.99
N ASP A 65 -14.07 8.35 -2.68
CA ASP A 65 -13.90 7.01 -3.23
C ASP A 65 -13.06 6.14 -2.29
N LYS A 66 -13.46 4.87 -2.16
CA LYS A 66 -12.67 3.89 -1.41
C LYS A 66 -11.58 3.37 -2.33
N ILE A 67 -10.40 3.09 -1.78
CA ILE A 67 -9.34 2.43 -2.55
C ILE A 67 -9.89 1.14 -3.13
N ASP A 68 -9.82 1.03 -4.46
CA ASP A 68 -10.26 -0.14 -5.20
C ASP A 68 -9.17 -1.22 -5.16
N PHE A 69 -9.57 -2.39 -4.67
CA PHE A 69 -8.76 -3.60 -4.61
C PHE A 69 -9.21 -4.64 -5.64
N ASP A 70 -10.07 -4.24 -6.58
CA ASP A 70 -10.70 -5.12 -7.58
C ASP A 70 -9.78 -5.42 -8.78
N ARG A 71 -8.56 -4.86 -8.81
CA ARG A 71 -7.55 -5.22 -9.81
C ARG A 71 -7.06 -6.66 -9.57
N SER A 72 -6.89 -7.42 -10.65
CA SER A 72 -6.52 -8.85 -10.64
C SER A 72 -5.32 -9.20 -9.73
N LEU A 73 -4.37 -8.28 -9.59
CA LEU A 73 -3.18 -8.42 -8.73
C LEU A 73 -3.53 -8.57 -7.24
N TRP A 74 -4.53 -7.83 -6.77
CA TRP A 74 -5.02 -7.90 -5.39
C TRP A 74 -5.88 -9.14 -5.17
N ILE A 75 -6.57 -9.64 -6.19
CA ILE A 75 -7.34 -10.89 -6.11
C ILE A 75 -6.41 -12.10 -5.99
N SER A 76 -5.26 -12.08 -6.68
CA SER A 76 -4.24 -13.13 -6.58
C SER A 76 -3.34 -13.01 -5.36
N MET A 77 -3.37 -11.89 -4.63
CA MET A 77 -2.52 -11.68 -3.48
C MET A 77 -3.00 -12.55 -2.32
N PRO A 78 -2.18 -13.50 -1.84
CA PRO A 78 -2.56 -14.32 -0.71
C PRO A 78 -2.75 -13.42 0.53
N GLU A 79 -3.78 -13.70 1.34
CA GLU A 79 -4.15 -12.86 2.50
C GLU A 79 -3.04 -12.76 3.57
N GLY A 80 -2.03 -13.63 3.49
CA GLY A 80 -0.73 -13.52 4.14
C GLY A 80 0.36 -13.92 3.14
N LEU A 81 1.56 -13.36 3.28
CA LEU A 81 2.58 -13.43 2.24
C LEU A 81 3.03 -14.87 1.92
N LEU A 82 2.79 -15.87 2.78
CA LEU A 82 3.24 -17.24 2.56
C LEU A 82 2.17 -18.28 2.97
N ASN A 83 1.72 -19.08 2.00
CA ASN A 83 0.86 -20.27 2.16
C ASN A 83 1.57 -21.38 2.96
N LEU A 84 1.88 -21.14 4.23
CA LEU A 84 2.53 -22.12 5.11
C LEU A 84 1.80 -22.15 6.45
N THR A 85 0.53 -22.54 6.46
CA THR A 85 -0.11 -23.29 7.57
C THR A 85 -1.52 -23.73 7.13
N PRO A 86 -1.88 -25.03 7.20
CA PRO A 86 -3.25 -25.50 7.00
C PRO A 86 -4.18 -25.23 8.20
N LEU A 87 -3.79 -24.34 9.11
CA LEU A 87 -4.53 -24.07 10.33
C LEU A 87 -4.88 -22.59 10.38
N GLN A 88 -6.19 -22.33 10.41
CA GLN A 88 -6.87 -21.05 10.47
C GLN A 88 -7.22 -20.41 9.11
N ASN A 89 -8.39 -20.80 8.59
CA ASN A 89 -9.22 -19.96 7.72
C ASN A 89 -9.34 -18.57 8.37
N CYS A 90 -8.54 -17.62 7.89
CA CYS A 90 -8.70 -16.21 8.22
C CYS A 90 -9.22 -15.58 6.94
N THR A 91 -10.51 -15.76 6.66
CA THR A 91 -11.25 -15.13 5.56
C THR A 91 -11.62 -13.68 5.90
N ASP A 92 -10.88 -13.07 6.82
CA ASP A 92 -11.25 -11.84 7.47
C ASP A 92 -10.41 -10.73 6.82
N ASN A 93 -10.99 -10.11 5.80
CA ASN A 93 -10.38 -9.01 5.03
C ASN A 93 -9.67 -7.95 5.88
N GLU A 94 -10.08 -7.76 7.14
CA GLU A 94 -9.51 -6.80 8.09
C GLU A 94 -8.08 -7.15 8.55
N HIS A 95 -7.74 -8.44 8.62
CA HIS A 95 -6.43 -8.91 9.09
C HIS A 95 -5.41 -9.13 7.96
N SER A 96 -5.82 -8.85 6.72
CA SER A 96 -4.99 -8.97 5.52
C SER A 96 -4.20 -7.69 5.23
N ALA A 97 -3.27 -7.77 4.28
CA ALA A 97 -2.59 -6.57 3.74
C ALA A 97 -3.58 -5.50 3.24
N LYS A 98 -4.70 -5.91 2.64
CA LYS A 98 -5.78 -5.01 2.19
C LYS A 98 -6.44 -4.31 3.37
N GLY A 99 -6.68 -5.05 4.45
CA GLY A 99 -7.24 -4.53 5.69
C GLY A 99 -6.35 -3.44 6.28
N LEU A 100 -5.05 -3.68 6.35
CA LEU A 100 -4.08 -2.68 6.83
C LEU A 100 -4.07 -1.42 5.96
N VAL A 101 -4.03 -1.56 4.63
CA VAL A 101 -4.10 -0.41 3.72
C VAL A 101 -5.38 0.39 3.95
N ARG A 102 -6.55 -0.28 4.08
CA ARG A 102 -7.83 0.39 4.35
C ARG A 102 -7.82 1.18 5.67
N MET A 103 -7.28 0.61 6.73
CA MET A 103 -7.17 1.28 8.04
C MET A 103 -6.28 2.53 8.01
N LEU A 104 -5.21 2.49 7.21
CA LEU A 104 -4.27 3.62 7.06
C LEU A 104 -4.82 4.72 6.14
N THR A 105 -5.68 4.36 5.18
CA THR A 105 -6.18 5.27 4.13
C THR A 105 -7.57 5.82 4.40
N VAL A 106 -8.07 5.67 5.64
CA VAL A 106 -9.33 6.28 6.07
C VAL A 106 -9.28 7.81 5.91
N TRP A 107 -10.29 8.36 5.22
CA TRP A 107 -10.41 9.81 4.98
C TRP A 107 -10.41 10.61 6.28
N ASN A 108 -11.31 10.28 7.21
CA ASN A 108 -11.39 10.96 8.51
C ASN A 108 -10.14 10.66 9.36
N PRO A 109 -9.32 11.67 9.72
CA PRO A 109 -8.12 11.48 10.52
C PRO A 109 -8.38 10.89 11.92
N GLN A 110 -9.58 11.08 12.48
CA GLN A 110 -9.94 10.56 13.81
C GLN A 110 -10.22 9.06 13.80
N ASP A 111 -10.70 8.54 12.67
CA ASP A 111 -11.01 7.11 12.48
C ASP A 111 -9.83 6.35 11.86
N ARG A 112 -8.78 7.07 11.44
CA ARG A 112 -7.59 6.51 10.80
C ARG A 112 -6.72 5.79 11.83
N ALA A 113 -6.22 4.62 11.44
CA ALA A 113 -5.28 3.89 12.28
C ALA A 113 -4.00 4.71 12.52
N THR A 114 -3.52 4.65 13.76
CA THR A 114 -2.23 5.21 14.14
C THR A 114 -1.10 4.27 13.73
N VAL A 115 0.14 4.77 13.71
CA VAL A 115 1.34 3.94 13.51
C VAL A 115 1.37 2.75 14.48
N ARG A 116 0.99 2.95 15.75
CA ARG A 116 0.96 1.87 16.74
C ARG A 116 -0.05 0.80 16.35
N ALA A 117 -1.28 1.19 16.03
CA ALA A 117 -2.32 0.25 15.61
C ALA A 117 -1.92 -0.50 14.32
N ALA A 118 -1.23 0.17 13.40
CA ALA A 118 -0.71 -0.44 12.19
C ALA A 118 0.36 -1.51 12.49
N LEU A 119 1.33 -1.21 13.37
CA LEU A 119 2.37 -2.15 13.80
C LEU A 119 1.81 -3.35 14.58
N GLU A 120 0.69 -3.15 15.29
CA GLU A 120 -0.03 -4.22 15.99
C GLU A 120 -0.90 -5.07 15.05
N SER A 121 -1.00 -4.70 13.76
CA SER A 121 -1.76 -5.48 12.80
C SER A 121 -1.22 -6.90 12.67
N ARG A 122 -2.14 -7.85 12.55
CA ARG A 122 -1.80 -9.27 12.40
C ARG A 122 -0.91 -9.52 11.17
N TRP A 123 -1.11 -8.77 10.09
CA TRP A 123 -0.30 -8.89 8.89
C TRP A 123 1.19 -8.61 9.15
N ILE A 124 1.51 -7.55 9.91
CA ILE A 124 2.91 -7.24 10.29
C ILE A 124 3.45 -8.26 11.30
N ASN A 125 2.66 -8.60 12.32
CA ASN A 125 3.12 -9.51 13.38
C ASN A 125 3.36 -10.94 12.88
N CYS A 126 2.52 -11.45 11.97
CA CYS A 126 2.73 -12.76 11.36
C CYS A 126 4.03 -12.82 10.54
N ASP A 127 4.39 -11.73 9.85
CA ASP A 127 5.65 -11.66 9.10
C ASP A 127 6.87 -11.65 10.03
N LEU A 128 6.81 -10.91 11.13
CA LEU A 128 7.87 -10.88 12.14
C LEU A 128 8.14 -12.26 12.76
N GLU A 129 7.08 -12.97 13.16
CA GLU A 129 7.21 -14.33 13.69
C GLU A 129 7.82 -15.29 12.66
N MET A 130 7.42 -15.15 11.40
CA MET A 130 7.95 -15.99 10.33
C MET A 130 9.44 -15.69 10.06
N LEU A 131 9.80 -14.41 10.06
CA LEU A 131 11.18 -13.98 9.84
C LEU A 131 12.09 -14.48 10.96
N ASP A 132 11.64 -14.41 12.21
CA ASP A 132 12.38 -14.94 13.36
C ASP A 132 12.56 -16.46 13.25
N ARG A 133 11.50 -17.21 12.95
CA ARG A 133 11.62 -18.67 12.70
C ARG A 133 12.60 -18.98 11.57
N THR A 134 12.50 -18.29 10.46
CA THR A 134 13.39 -18.47 9.30
C THR A 134 14.84 -18.15 9.65
N TYR A 135 15.06 -17.16 10.51
CA TYR A 135 16.39 -16.80 11.00
C TYR A 135 16.95 -17.87 11.95
N GLN A 136 16.16 -18.35 12.91
CA GLN A 136 16.54 -19.44 13.81
C GLN A 136 16.88 -20.72 13.04
N ASP A 137 16.05 -21.10 12.06
CA ASP A 137 16.30 -22.28 11.21
C ASP A 137 17.64 -22.17 10.49
N ARG A 138 18.00 -20.97 10.00
CA ARG A 138 19.30 -20.72 9.35
C ARG A 138 20.46 -20.75 10.33
N ILE A 139 20.31 -20.24 11.55
CA ILE A 139 21.37 -20.34 12.56
C ILE A 139 21.61 -21.80 12.91
N ILE A 140 20.54 -22.55 13.21
CA ILE A 140 20.60 -23.97 13.57
C ILE A 140 21.22 -24.79 12.43
N ALA A 141 20.86 -24.51 11.18
CA ALA A 141 21.44 -25.19 10.02
C ALA A 141 22.94 -24.85 9.79
N ASN A 142 23.42 -23.70 10.28
CA ASN A 142 24.82 -23.29 10.19
C ASN A 142 25.66 -23.69 11.41
N LEU A 143 25.03 -24.09 12.52
CA LEU A 143 25.73 -24.72 13.65
C LEU A 143 26.08 -26.16 13.26
N GLY A 144 27.39 -26.44 13.14
CA GLY A 144 27.91 -27.75 12.77
C GLY A 144 27.49 -28.85 13.77
N PRO A 145 27.54 -30.14 13.37
CA PRO A 145 27.02 -31.26 14.15
C PRO A 145 27.70 -31.50 15.52
N ALA A 146 28.71 -30.73 15.89
CA ALA A 146 29.42 -30.84 17.16
C ALA A 146 28.73 -30.11 18.34
N GLU A 147 27.74 -29.23 18.07
CA GLU A 147 27.05 -28.45 19.10
C GLU A 147 25.56 -28.83 19.27
N GLN A 148 25.12 -29.93 18.67
CA GLN A 148 23.73 -30.44 18.75
C GLN A 148 23.50 -31.47 19.88
N SER A 149 24.45 -31.64 20.82
CA SER A 149 24.33 -32.59 21.95
C SER A 149 23.83 -31.96 23.23
#